data_AF-A0A7W9NLS2-F1
#
_entry.id   AF-A0A7W9NLS2-F1
#
_cell.length_a   1.000
_cell.length_b   1.000
_cell.length_c   1.000
_cell.angle_alpha   90.00
_cell.angle_beta   90.00
_cell.angle_gamma   90.00
#
_symmetry.space_group_name_H-M   'P 1'
#
loop_
_entity.id
_entity.type
_entity.pdbx_description
1 polymer ?
#
loop_
_entity_poly.entity_id
_entity_poly.type
_entity_poly.pdbx_seq_one_letter_code
_entity_poly.pdbx_strand_id
1 'polypeptide(L)'
;MVISQLPSQRSPIPEPEVVGIDDLPVLFSYPPLHGWTLHSLLSPAAVRCATCDQSSLSVLVATHTASGEILCAACYGVSAVAAAAVQGGWGRPPGAVTVPQLGHGDDD
;
A
#
# COMPACT_ATOMS: atom_id res chain seq x y z
N MET A 1 11.24 39.12 -44.11
CA MET A 1 10.45 38.67 -42.94
C MET A 1 11.37 37.85 -42.05
N VAL A 2 11.64 38.31 -40.83
CA VAL A 2 12.49 37.60 -39.87
C VAL A 2 11.56 36.91 -38.87
N ILE A 3 11.63 35.59 -38.79
CA ILE A 3 10.84 34.79 -37.84
C ILE A 3 11.63 34.71 -36.54
N SER A 4 11.26 35.53 -35.56
CA SER A 4 11.78 35.42 -34.19
C SER A 4 11.25 34.13 -33.56
N GLN A 5 12.11 33.12 -33.43
CA GLN A 5 11.78 31.90 -32.71
C GLN A 5 11.88 32.18 -31.20
N LEU A 6 10.72 32.16 -30.54
CA LEU A 6 10.63 32.19 -29.08
C LEU A 6 11.22 30.87 -28.55
N PRO A 7 12.20 30.87 -27.61
CA PRO A 7 12.69 29.63 -27.03
C PRO A 7 11.55 28.97 -26.27
N SER A 8 11.13 27.80 -26.76
CA SER A 8 10.15 26.94 -26.10
C SER A 8 10.75 26.51 -24.77
N GLN A 9 10.42 27.23 -23.69
CA GLN A 9 10.74 26.85 -22.33
C GLN A 9 9.93 25.59 -22.00
N ARG A 10 10.46 24.45 -22.42
CA ARG A 10 10.05 23.16 -21.91
C ARG A 10 10.58 23.10 -20.49
N SER A 11 9.73 23.46 -19.52
CA SER A 11 10.03 23.29 -18.10
C SER A 11 10.62 21.90 -17.90
N PRO A 12 11.75 21.75 -17.20
CA PRO A 12 12.17 20.47 -16.72
C PRO A 12 11.02 19.96 -15.85
N ILE A 13 10.36 18.90 -16.30
CA ILE A 13 9.51 18.11 -15.42
C ILE A 13 10.49 17.60 -14.37
N PRO A 14 10.37 17.98 -13.09
CA PRO A 14 11.25 17.44 -12.07
C PRO A 14 11.13 15.93 -12.13
N GLU A 15 12.24 15.26 -12.43
CA GLU A 15 12.31 13.81 -12.33
C GLU A 15 11.83 13.44 -10.92
N PRO A 16 11.03 12.38 -10.76
CA PRO A 16 10.61 11.93 -9.45
C PRO A 16 11.84 11.42 -8.71
N GLU A 17 12.57 12.32 -8.06
CA GLU A 17 13.52 11.98 -7.02
C GLU A 17 12.77 11.10 -6.03
N VAL A 18 13.39 10.00 -5.62
CA VAL A 18 12.78 9.09 -4.64
C VAL A 18 12.81 9.83 -3.30
N VAL A 19 11.77 10.62 -3.08
CA VAL A 19 11.61 11.49 -1.91
C VAL A 19 11.46 10.58 -0.69
N GLY A 20 12.46 10.60 0.18
CA GLY A 20 12.36 9.96 1.49
C GLY A 20 11.20 10.57 2.28
N ILE A 21 10.60 9.82 3.20
CA ILE A 21 9.41 10.24 3.96
C ILE A 21 9.59 11.60 4.63
N ASP A 22 10.83 11.93 5.04
CA ASP A 22 11.20 13.18 5.72
C ASP A 22 10.96 14.44 4.85
N ASP A 23 10.92 14.28 3.53
CA ASP A 23 10.76 15.38 2.56
C ASP A 23 9.33 15.40 1.97
N LEU A 24 8.46 14.48 2.40
CA LEU A 24 7.06 14.49 2.02
C LEU A 24 6.29 15.56 2.81
N PRO A 25 5.51 16.44 2.15
CA PRO A 25 4.75 17.48 2.84
C PRO A 25 3.51 16.85 3.51
N VAL A 26 3.70 16.22 4.67
CA VAL A 26 2.62 15.56 5.41
C VAL A 26 1.65 16.60 5.96
N LEU A 27 0.39 16.52 5.54
CA LEU A 27 -0.70 17.35 6.03
C LEU A 27 -1.29 16.79 7.33
N PHE A 28 -1.44 15.47 7.40
CA PHE A 28 -2.06 14.79 8.54
C PHE A 28 -1.52 13.37 8.69
N SER A 29 -1.34 12.90 9.92
CA SER A 29 -0.95 11.51 10.22
C SER A 29 -2.04 10.85 11.06
N TYR A 30 -2.51 9.68 10.62
CA TYR A 30 -3.48 8.89 11.35
C TYR A 30 -2.82 8.08 12.47
N PRO A 31 -3.57 7.65 13.51
CA PRO A 31 -3.03 6.76 14.53
C PRO A 31 -2.44 5.48 13.92
N PRO A 32 -1.28 5.00 14.42
CA PRO A 32 -0.63 3.83 13.89
C PRO A 32 -1.50 2.58 14.08
N LEU A 33 -1.57 1.75 13.06
CA LEU A 33 -2.29 0.48 13.04
C LEU A 33 -1.31 -0.64 12.65
N HIS A 34 -1.10 -1.60 13.56
CA HIS A 34 -0.16 -2.73 13.38
C HIS A 34 1.27 -2.32 12.95
N GLY A 35 1.79 -1.24 13.52
CA GLY A 35 3.13 -0.73 13.19
C GLY A 35 3.21 0.16 11.95
N TRP A 36 2.08 0.34 11.25
CA TRP A 36 1.96 1.23 10.10
C TRP A 36 1.26 2.53 10.44
N THR A 37 1.82 3.66 10.02
CA THR A 37 1.21 4.98 10.15
C THR A 37 0.78 5.45 8.77
N LEU A 38 -0.51 5.74 8.59
CA LEU A 38 -1.00 6.34 7.35
C LEU A 38 -0.80 7.86 7.41
N HIS A 39 -0.21 8.43 6.37
CA HIS A 39 0.02 9.85 6.21
C HIS A 39 -0.77 10.36 5.00
N SER A 40 -1.47 11.47 5.20
CA SER A 40 -2.07 12.28 4.15
C SER A 40 -1.09 13.40 3.79
N LEU A 41 -0.76 13.54 2.51
CA LEU A 41 0.17 14.51 1.98
C LEU A 41 -0.59 15.73 1.45
N LEU A 42 0.04 16.90 1.55
CA LEU A 42 -0.48 18.17 1.01
C LEU A 42 -0.55 18.15 -0.53
N SER A 43 0.38 17.45 -1.17
CA SER A 43 0.46 17.27 -2.62
C SER A 43 0.76 15.81 -2.98
N PRO A 44 0.38 15.34 -4.19
CA PRO A 44 0.72 14.00 -4.64
C PRO A 44 2.23 13.83 -4.71
N ALA A 45 2.75 12.78 -4.08
CA ALA A 45 4.17 12.44 -4.13
C ALA A 45 4.37 11.07 -4.77
N ALA A 46 5.45 10.93 -5.55
CA ALA A 46 5.86 9.66 -6.11
C ALA A 46 6.58 8.84 -5.03
N VAL A 47 5.96 7.76 -4.59
CA VAL A 47 6.56 6.83 -3.62
C VAL A 47 6.70 5.44 -4.22
N ARG A 48 7.78 4.74 -3.88
CA ARG A 48 7.97 3.34 -4.25
C ARG A 48 7.43 2.45 -3.12
N CYS A 49 6.45 1.63 -3.45
CA CYS A 49 5.81 0.74 -2.48
C CYS A 49 6.69 -0.47 -2.20
N ALA A 50 7.01 -0.76 -0.94
CA ALA A 50 7.83 -1.92 -0.55
C ALA A 50 7.18 -3.28 -0.86
N THR A 51 5.84 -3.34 -0.99
CA THR A 51 5.13 -4.61 -1.28
C THR A 51 5.02 -4.91 -2.77
N CYS A 52 4.56 -3.95 -3.58
CA CYS A 52 4.37 -4.18 -5.02
C CYS A 52 5.54 -3.69 -5.86
N ASP A 53 6.54 -3.06 -5.24
CA ASP A 53 7.74 -2.45 -5.86
C ASP A 53 7.44 -1.38 -6.93
N GLN A 54 6.17 -1.00 -7.08
CA GLN A 54 5.72 0.00 -8.03
C GLN A 54 5.85 1.41 -7.47
N SER A 55 6.31 2.33 -8.31
CA SER A 55 6.27 3.76 -8.07
C SER A 55 4.87 4.29 -8.35
N SER A 56 4.21 4.87 -7.35
CA SER A 56 2.88 5.45 -7.49
C SER A 56 2.84 6.88 -6.99
N LEU A 57 2.22 7.78 -7.76
CA LEU A 57 1.85 9.11 -7.31
C LEU A 57 0.59 9.01 -6.42
N SER A 58 0.72 9.35 -5.15
CA SER A 58 -0.36 9.25 -4.19
C SER A 58 -0.33 10.40 -3.19
N VAL A 59 -1.52 10.82 -2.74
CA VAL A 59 -1.67 11.74 -1.60
C VAL A 59 -1.78 11.00 -0.27
N LEU A 60 -1.84 9.67 -0.31
CA LEU A 60 -1.90 8.80 0.86
C LEU A 60 -0.79 7.76 0.80
N VAL A 61 0.04 7.73 1.84
CA VAL A 61 1.18 6.81 1.96
C VAL A 61 1.22 6.25 3.36
N ALA A 62 1.49 4.96 3.51
CA ALA A 62 1.67 4.36 4.82
C ALA A 62 3.15 4.09 5.07
N THR A 63 3.62 4.34 6.29
CA THR A 63 5.02 4.15 6.67
C THR A 63 5.12 3.18 7.83
N HIS A 64 6.12 2.31 7.82
CA HIS A 64 6.34 1.39 8.93
C HIS A 64 7.21 2.05 9.99
N THR A 65 6.71 2.12 11.21
CA THR A 65 7.36 2.82 12.34
C THR A 65 8.74 2.26 12.70
N ALA A 66 9.00 0.96 12.46
CA ALA A 66 10.27 0.34 12.81
C ALA A 66 11.29 0.27 11.65
N SER A 67 10.82 0.09 10.41
CA SER A 67 11.70 -0.09 9.24
C SER A 67 11.77 1.14 8.32
N GLY A 68 10.85 2.09 8.46
CA GLY A 68 10.73 3.24 7.55
C GLY A 68 10.24 2.86 6.14
N GLU A 69 9.76 1.63 5.94
CA GLU A 69 9.23 1.19 4.66
C GLU A 69 7.95 1.92 4.30
N ILE A 70 7.74 2.18 3.00
CA ILE A 70 6.55 2.89 2.49
C ILE A 70 5.64 1.92 1.75
N LEU A 71 4.33 2.00 2.01
CA LEU A 71 3.29 1.33 1.22
C LEU A 71 2.40 2.34 0.53
N CYS A 72 1.99 2.00 -0.69
CA CYS A 72 0.92 2.72 -1.36
C CYS A 72 -0.44 2.43 -0.68
N ALA A 73 -1.40 3.34 -0.85
CA ALA A 73 -2.73 3.21 -0.23
C ALA A 73 -3.42 1.88 -0.54
N ALA A 74 -3.23 1.33 -1.74
CA ALA A 74 -3.80 0.04 -2.13
C ALA A 74 -3.21 -1.13 -1.31
N CYS A 75 -1.88 -1.20 -1.18
CA CYS A 75 -1.21 -2.23 -0.38
C CYS A 75 -1.44 -2.04 1.12
N TYR A 76 -1.57 -0.79 1.58
CA TYR A 76 -1.97 -0.49 2.96
C TYR A 76 -3.36 -1.05 3.29
N GLY A 77 -4.35 -0.86 2.40
CA GLY A 77 -5.69 -1.41 2.60
C GLY A 77 -5.70 -2.95 2.74
N VAL A 78 -4.93 -3.65 1.90
CA VAL A 78 -4.83 -5.12 1.96
C VAL A 78 -4.11 -5.58 3.23
N SER A 79 -2.99 -4.95 3.60
CA SER A 79 -2.22 -5.30 4.79
C SER A 79 -2.97 -5.00 6.09
N ALA A 80 -3.73 -3.89 6.14
CA ALA A 80 -4.60 -3.57 7.27
C ALA A 80 -5.72 -4.59 7.45
N VAL A 81 -6.35 -5.05 6.36
CA VAL A 81 -7.39 -6.09 6.41
C VAL A 81 -6.80 -7.45 6.82
N ALA A 82 -5.63 -7.81 6.29
CA ALA A 82 -4.93 -9.03 6.68
C ALA A 82 -4.54 -9.02 8.16
N ALA A 83 -4.03 -7.90 8.68
CA ALA A 83 -3.68 -7.76 10.08
C ALA A 83 -4.92 -7.74 11.00
N ALA A 84 -6.01 -7.12 10.57
CA ALA A 84 -7.30 -7.19 11.28
C ALA A 84 -7.86 -8.62 11.32
N ALA A 85 -7.69 -9.41 10.25
CA ALA A 85 -8.08 -10.83 10.22
C ALA A 85 -7.23 -11.71 11.14
N VAL A 86 -5.96 -11.36 11.37
CA VAL A 86 -5.07 -12.07 12.30
C VAL A 86 -5.38 -11.72 13.77
N GLN A 87 -5.76 -10.48 14.07
CA GLN A 87 -6.07 -10.05 15.44
C GLN A 87 -7.53 -10.28 15.85
N GLY A 88 -8.46 -10.23 14.91
CA GLY A 88 -9.83 -10.66 15.12
C GLY A 88 -9.90 -12.17 14.99
N GLY A 89 -9.57 -12.90 16.05
CA GLY A 89 -9.62 -14.37 16.17
C GLY A 89 -10.96 -15.00 15.84
N TRP A 90 -11.34 -14.94 14.56
CA TRP A 90 -12.46 -15.58 13.88
C TRP A 90 -11.90 -16.11 12.55
N GLY A 91 -10.88 -16.95 12.68
CA GLY A 91 -10.18 -17.56 11.56
C GLY A 91 -9.77 -19.00 11.84
N ARG A 92 -10.52 -19.72 12.69
CA ARG A 92 -10.60 -21.17 12.54
C ARG A 92 -11.22 -21.39 11.15
N PRO A 93 -10.57 -22.07 10.20
CA PRO A 93 -11.25 -22.41 8.95
C PRO A 93 -12.50 -23.24 9.32
N PRO A 94 -13.73 -22.78 9.03
CA PRO A 94 -14.90 -23.62 9.21
C PRO A 94 -14.87 -24.65 8.08
N GLY A 95 -14.50 -25.87 8.42
CA GLY A 95 -14.73 -27.02 7.55
C GLY A 95 -13.69 -27.20 6.45
N ALA A 96 -12.56 -27.81 6.79
CA ALA A 96 -12.27 -29.05 6.09
C ALA A 96 -13.48 -29.95 6.35
N VAL A 97 -14.39 -30.01 5.39
CA VAL A 97 -15.46 -31.00 5.36
C VAL A 97 -14.75 -32.34 5.23
N THR A 98 -14.39 -32.95 6.35
CA THR A 98 -14.23 -34.39 6.39
C THR A 98 -15.62 -34.93 6.15
N VAL A 99 -15.92 -35.21 4.88
CA VAL A 99 -17.04 -36.06 4.50
C VAL A 99 -16.88 -37.33 5.34
N PRO A 100 -17.83 -37.67 6.23
CA PRO A 100 -17.84 -39.01 6.78
C PRO A 100 -18.07 -39.94 5.58
N GLN A 101 -17.03 -40.67 5.19
CA GLN A 101 -17.18 -41.86 4.37
C GLN A 101 -18.17 -42.75 5.12
N LEU A 102 -19.43 -42.74 4.66
CA LEU A 102 -20.38 -43.78 5.02
C LEU A 102 -19.72 -45.09 4.60
N GLY A 103 -19.27 -45.86 5.59
CA GLY A 103 -18.85 -47.23 5.42
C GLY A 103 -19.98 -47.98 4.73
N HIS A 104 -19.68 -48.48 3.54
CA HIS A 104 -20.50 -49.45 2.83
C HIS A 104 -20.53 -50.70 3.73
N GLY A 105 -21.69 -50.96 4.34
CA GLY A 105 -21.95 -52.22 5.01
C GLY A 105 -21.97 -53.32 3.95
N ASP A 106 -20.91 -54.13 3.96
CA ASP A 106 -20.88 -55.46 3.38
C ASP A 106 -21.76 -56.33 4.30
N ASP A 107 -22.94 -56.73 3.83
CA ASP A 107 -23.82 -57.70 4.50
C ASP A 107 -23.89 -58.95 3.61
N ASP A 108 -23.48 -60.07 4.22
CA ASP A 108 -23.32 -61.44 3.69
C ASP A 108 -24.65 -62.10 3.29
#